data_AF-A0A6G8S5W5-F1
#
_entry.id   AF-A0A6G8S5W5-F1
#
_cell.length_a   1.000
_cell.length_b   1.000
_cell.length_c   1.000
_cell.angle_alpha   90.00
_cell.angle_beta   90.00
_cell.angle_gamma   90.00
#
_symmetry.space_group_name_H-M   'P 1'
#
loop_
_entity.id
_entity.type
_entity.pdbx_description
1 polymer ?
#
loop_
_entity_poly.entity_id
_entity_poly.type
_entity_poly.pdbx_seq_one_letter_code
_entity_poly.pdbx_strand_id
1 'polypeptide(L)'
;MSVFQPIKKSIAKVFNGVVFDPQNQSPMIPIRHMKFNFDHTQIDPKFYLNAELASAYFASLSIFLTYGEDLVIDTARYHRDFIQDPLLKQRVTALIGQEALHSKLHEELNDEFLKADLPVKLFRFLAHHVFEYGFNRFPQPMKLSLMAGIEHFTAVLAEYMMNHEEIFFQSQDEKQRAIWMWHMLEESEHKDIAYDVFQNLSHNYALRIAGFFPALITILVLISAASLIVPFYRKPSNLISLSYYKDMVRSAGLIFGLKDGVYGSTLKHIFDYLRPDFHPNDHDTSAFLAYYKEKLLNPVDGVLTPYFIKEFTPALKV
;
A
#
# COMPACT_ATOMS: atom_id res chain seq x y z
N MET A 1 17.34 49.32 -3.84
CA MET A 1 17.31 48.16 -2.93
C MET A 1 15.85 47.78 -2.71
N SER A 2 15.34 46.76 -3.42
CA SER A 2 15.12 45.41 -2.89
C SER A 2 14.02 45.29 -1.82
N VAL A 3 12.77 45.49 -2.22
CA VAL A 3 11.60 44.96 -1.48
C VAL A 3 11.19 43.56 -1.97
N PHE A 4 11.65 43.15 -3.15
CA PHE A 4 11.27 41.88 -3.79
C PHE A 4 12.21 40.69 -3.50
N GLN A 5 13.45 40.89 -3.05
CA GLN A 5 14.35 39.75 -2.70
C GLN A 5 13.92 38.95 -1.45
N PRO A 6 13.40 39.56 -0.37
CA PRO A 6 13.00 38.80 0.83
C PRO A 6 11.80 37.88 0.57
N ILE A 7 10.85 38.35 -0.25
CA ILE A 7 9.65 37.59 -0.66
C ILE A 7 10.05 36.41 -1.53
N LYS A 8 10.99 36.60 -2.47
CA LYS A 8 11.51 35.51 -3.32
C LYS A 8 12.24 34.44 -2.52
N LYS A 9 13.01 34.82 -1.48
CA LYS A 9 13.68 33.86 -0.57
C LYS A 9 12.70 33.10 0.33
N SER A 10 11.66 33.76 0.84
CA SER A 10 10.63 33.09 1.66
C SER A 10 9.79 32.11 0.82
N ILE A 11 9.41 32.49 -0.40
CA ILE A 11 8.67 31.61 -1.33
C ILE A 11 9.56 30.43 -1.76
N ALA A 12 10.84 30.66 -2.08
CA ALA A 12 11.77 29.57 -2.40
C ALA A 12 11.95 28.57 -1.25
N LYS A 13 11.88 29.04 0.01
CA LYS A 13 11.94 28.18 1.20
C LYS A 13 10.69 27.33 1.41
N VAL A 14 9.54 27.73 0.85
CA VAL A 14 8.29 26.94 0.85
C VAL A 14 8.32 25.82 -0.19
N PHE A 15 9.13 25.93 -1.24
CA PHE A 15 9.28 24.90 -2.28
C PHE A 15 10.41 23.90 -2.03
N ASN A 16 11.39 24.26 -1.19
CA ASN A 16 12.40 23.32 -0.72
C ASN A 16 11.79 22.51 0.44
N GLY A 17 11.45 21.25 0.19
CA GLY A 17 10.97 20.33 1.21
C GLY A 17 12.04 19.99 2.24
N VAL A 18 11.67 19.20 3.25
CA VAL A 18 12.60 18.66 4.26
C VAL A 18 13.78 17.97 3.56
N VAL A 19 14.99 18.20 4.06
CA VAL A 19 16.19 17.53 3.54
C VAL A 19 16.35 16.21 4.28
N PHE A 20 16.63 15.13 3.54
CA PHE A 20 16.94 13.82 4.11
C PHE A 20 18.09 13.92 5.13
N ASP A 21 17.93 13.29 6.30
CA ASP A 21 18.93 13.21 7.36
C ASP A 21 19.45 11.76 7.49
N PRO A 22 20.70 11.47 7.05
CA PRO A 22 21.28 10.14 7.16
C PRO A 22 21.39 9.60 8.59
N GLN A 23 21.36 10.47 9.61
CA GLN A 23 21.49 10.08 11.01
C GLN A 23 20.18 9.58 11.62
N ASN A 24 19.05 9.87 10.98
CA ASN A 24 17.71 9.57 11.50
C ASN A 24 16.96 8.58 10.59
N GLN A 25 17.64 7.52 10.16
CA GLN A 25 17.07 6.46 9.33
C GLN A 25 16.55 5.31 10.20
N SER A 26 15.43 4.71 9.80
CA SER A 26 14.97 3.45 10.38
C SER A 26 15.95 2.30 10.05
N PRO A 27 15.96 1.21 10.84
CA PRO A 27 16.89 0.10 10.63
C PRO A 27 16.65 -0.65 9.30
N MET A 28 17.62 -1.51 8.95
CA MET A 28 17.48 -2.42 7.82
C MET A 28 16.28 -3.36 8.02
N ILE A 29 15.61 -3.69 6.92
CA ILE A 29 14.44 -4.57 6.90
C ILE A 29 14.79 -5.87 6.16
N PRO A 30 14.22 -7.03 6.57
CA PRO A 30 14.55 -8.31 5.95
C PRO A 30 13.56 -8.68 4.85
N ILE A 31 13.97 -9.49 3.87
CA ILE A 31 13.06 -10.01 2.84
C ILE A 31 12.54 -11.37 3.29
N ARG A 32 11.22 -11.54 3.37
CA ARG A 32 10.57 -12.79 3.80
C ARG A 32 9.91 -13.50 2.64
N HIS A 33 10.24 -14.77 2.45
CA HIS A 33 9.58 -15.63 1.47
C HIS A 33 8.44 -16.39 2.12
N MET A 34 7.24 -16.21 1.59
CA MET A 34 6.03 -16.92 1.99
C MET A 34 5.52 -17.86 0.89
N LYS A 35 4.72 -18.86 1.28
CA LYS A 35 3.99 -19.74 0.36
C LYS A 35 2.62 -20.10 0.92
N PHE A 36 1.58 -19.46 0.42
CA PHE A 36 0.20 -19.62 0.91
C PHE A 36 -0.56 -20.79 0.27
N ASN A 37 -0.21 -21.20 -0.95
CA ASN A 37 -0.92 -22.24 -1.73
C ASN A 37 -2.43 -21.96 -1.79
N PHE A 38 -2.83 -20.80 -2.34
CA PHE A 38 -4.23 -20.42 -2.47
C PHE A 38 -5.07 -21.49 -3.18
N ASP A 39 -6.35 -21.55 -2.82
CA ASP A 39 -7.32 -22.49 -3.40
C ASP A 39 -8.66 -21.76 -3.59
N HIS A 40 -9.08 -21.59 -4.84
CA HIS A 40 -10.33 -20.91 -5.20
C HIS A 40 -11.57 -21.47 -4.51
N THR A 41 -11.57 -22.74 -4.08
CA THR A 41 -12.70 -23.35 -3.36
C THR A 41 -12.84 -22.84 -1.93
N GLN A 42 -11.78 -22.25 -1.37
CA GLN A 42 -11.72 -21.70 -0.02
C GLN A 42 -11.87 -20.18 0.01
N ILE A 43 -11.89 -19.52 -1.16
CA ILE A 43 -12.00 -18.07 -1.26
C ILE A 43 -13.32 -17.59 -0.67
N ASP A 44 -13.23 -16.73 0.34
CA ASP A 44 -14.38 -16.04 0.91
C ASP A 44 -14.67 -14.73 0.15
N PRO A 45 -15.74 -14.65 -0.66
CA PRO A 45 -16.10 -13.40 -1.36
C PRO A 45 -16.62 -12.31 -0.42
N LYS A 46 -16.81 -12.62 0.88
CA LYS A 46 -17.23 -11.70 1.94
C LYS A 46 -16.18 -11.58 3.04
N PHE A 47 -14.92 -11.79 2.69
CA PHE A 47 -13.76 -11.76 3.58
C PHE A 47 -13.74 -10.59 4.57
N TYR A 48 -14.03 -9.37 4.11
CA TYR A 48 -14.00 -8.19 4.95
C TYR A 48 -15.33 -8.01 5.69
N LEU A 49 -15.36 -8.41 6.97
CA LEU A 49 -16.48 -8.23 7.90
C LEU A 49 -17.83 -8.76 7.40
N ASN A 50 -17.82 -9.83 6.58
CA ASN A 50 -19.01 -10.39 5.95
C ASN A 50 -19.81 -9.34 5.14
N ALA A 51 -19.11 -8.35 4.57
CA ALA A 51 -19.68 -7.27 3.77
C ALA A 51 -19.25 -7.45 2.31
N GLU A 52 -20.23 -7.60 1.42
CA GLU A 52 -20.00 -8.05 0.04
C GLU A 52 -19.26 -7.00 -0.79
N LEU A 53 -19.71 -5.74 -0.76
CA LEU A 53 -19.06 -4.67 -1.51
C LEU A 53 -17.70 -4.28 -0.90
N ALA A 54 -17.56 -4.27 0.43
CA ALA A 54 -16.27 -3.98 1.07
C ALA A 54 -15.22 -5.08 0.75
N SER A 55 -15.63 -6.34 0.71
CA SER A 55 -14.75 -7.44 0.29
C SER A 55 -14.37 -7.34 -1.18
N ALA A 56 -15.30 -6.92 -2.04
CA ALA A 56 -15.01 -6.61 -3.43
C ALA A 56 -13.96 -5.51 -3.58
N TYR A 57 -13.93 -4.52 -2.68
CA TYR A 57 -12.87 -3.50 -2.65
C TYR A 57 -11.49 -4.13 -2.41
N PHE A 58 -11.33 -4.97 -1.38
CA PHE A 58 -10.04 -5.62 -1.11
C PHE A 58 -9.63 -6.58 -2.24
N ALA A 59 -10.56 -7.34 -2.81
CA ALA A 59 -10.25 -8.18 -3.97
C ALA A 59 -9.82 -7.35 -5.18
N SER A 60 -10.43 -6.18 -5.39
CA SER A 60 -10.03 -5.24 -6.44
C SER A 60 -8.65 -4.64 -6.15
N LEU A 61 -8.41 -4.24 -4.89
CA LEU A 61 -7.14 -3.69 -4.44
C LEU A 61 -6.00 -4.69 -4.67
N SER A 62 -6.17 -5.97 -4.34
CA SER A 62 -5.21 -7.04 -4.64
C SER A 62 -4.80 -7.11 -6.12
N ILE A 63 -5.73 -6.82 -7.04
CA ILE A 63 -5.44 -6.82 -8.48
C ILE A 63 -4.70 -5.54 -8.90
N PHE A 64 -5.02 -4.40 -8.30
CA PHE A 64 -4.35 -3.14 -8.61
C PHE A 64 -2.98 -3.02 -7.94
N LEU A 65 -2.78 -3.67 -6.79
CA LEU A 65 -1.51 -3.73 -6.06
C LEU A 65 -0.40 -4.28 -6.94
N THR A 66 -0.63 -5.38 -7.68
CA THR A 66 0.42 -5.96 -8.54
C THR A 66 0.98 -4.97 -9.56
N TYR A 67 0.13 -4.12 -10.15
CA TYR A 67 0.58 -3.05 -11.06
C TYR A 67 1.25 -1.89 -10.32
N GLY A 68 0.76 -1.55 -9.12
CA GLY A 68 1.35 -0.56 -8.23
C GLY A 68 2.76 -0.95 -7.81
N GLU A 69 2.93 -2.17 -7.32
CA GLU A 69 4.17 -2.78 -6.87
C GLU A 69 5.16 -2.90 -8.03
N ASP A 70 4.73 -3.28 -9.24
CA ASP A 70 5.59 -3.25 -10.43
C ASP A 70 6.14 -1.84 -10.71
N LEU A 71 5.30 -0.80 -10.59
CA LEU A 71 5.73 0.60 -10.72
C LEU A 71 6.70 1.01 -9.60
N VAL A 72 6.43 0.62 -8.35
CA VAL A 72 7.29 0.87 -7.19
C VAL A 72 8.65 0.23 -7.42
N ILE A 73 8.66 -1.06 -7.77
CA ILE A 73 9.86 -1.85 -8.04
C ILE A 73 10.72 -1.21 -9.14
N ASP A 74 10.14 -0.88 -10.30
CA ASP A 74 10.90 -0.32 -11.41
C ASP A 74 11.40 1.10 -11.12
N THR A 75 10.58 1.89 -10.42
CA THR A 75 10.97 3.24 -9.98
C THR A 75 12.10 3.18 -8.95
N ALA A 76 11.99 2.30 -7.95
CA ALA A 76 12.99 2.09 -6.92
C ALA A 76 14.30 1.57 -7.52
N ARG A 77 14.24 0.58 -8.42
CA ARG A 77 15.43 0.08 -9.14
C ARG A 77 16.13 1.18 -9.91
N TYR A 78 15.39 1.99 -10.66
CA TYR A 78 15.96 3.11 -11.42
C TYR A 78 16.63 4.13 -10.48
N HIS A 79 15.96 4.52 -9.40
CA HIS A 79 16.43 5.60 -8.53
C HIS A 79 17.54 5.17 -7.55
N ARG A 80 17.58 3.89 -7.17
CA ARG A 80 18.58 3.33 -6.26
C ARG A 80 20.01 3.65 -6.67
N ASP A 81 20.30 3.65 -7.96
CA ASP A 81 21.66 3.85 -8.47
C ASP A 81 22.18 5.28 -8.26
N PHE A 82 21.29 6.26 -8.04
CA PHE A 82 21.66 7.65 -7.75
C PHE A 82 21.90 7.92 -6.26
N ILE A 83 21.42 7.03 -5.37
CA ILE A 83 21.57 7.16 -3.91
C ILE A 83 23.03 6.94 -3.53
N GLN A 84 23.60 7.82 -2.69
CA GLN A 84 24.96 7.68 -2.18
C GLN A 84 25.01 7.09 -0.77
N ASP A 85 23.97 7.29 0.03
CA ASP A 85 23.90 6.75 1.39
C ASP A 85 23.77 5.20 1.34
N PRO A 86 24.71 4.45 1.95
CA PRO A 86 24.75 3.01 1.83
C PRO A 86 23.58 2.33 2.55
N LEU A 87 23.10 2.91 3.65
CA LEU A 87 21.96 2.36 4.40
C LEU A 87 20.67 2.54 3.61
N LEU A 88 20.38 3.75 3.12
CA LEU A 88 19.20 4.01 2.28
C LEU A 88 19.23 3.13 1.02
N LYS A 89 20.38 2.98 0.35
CA LYS A 89 20.53 2.08 -0.81
C LYS A 89 20.25 0.62 -0.47
N GLN A 90 20.68 0.14 0.70
CA GLN A 90 20.39 -1.20 1.19
C GLN A 90 18.88 -1.37 1.46
N ARG A 91 18.25 -0.40 2.13
CA ARG A 91 16.81 -0.43 2.45
C ARG A 91 15.95 -0.43 1.20
N VAL A 92 16.30 0.37 0.19
CA VAL A 92 15.65 0.33 -1.14
C VAL A 92 15.82 -1.03 -1.82
N THR A 93 16.97 -1.69 -1.64
CA THR A 93 17.16 -3.06 -2.16
C THR A 93 16.27 -4.07 -1.45
N ALA A 94 16.05 -3.91 -0.14
CA ALA A 94 15.13 -4.75 0.61
C ALA A 94 13.67 -4.51 0.18
N LEU A 95 13.24 -3.25 0.05
CA LEU A 95 11.93 -2.87 -0.48
C LEU A 95 11.67 -3.53 -1.85
N ILE A 96 12.60 -3.39 -2.80
CA ILE A 96 12.48 -4.05 -4.12
C ILE A 96 12.28 -5.57 -3.99
N GLY A 97 12.88 -6.20 -2.99
CA GLY A 97 12.76 -7.63 -2.72
C GLY A 97 11.42 -8.02 -2.09
N GLN A 98 10.94 -7.27 -1.10
CA GLN A 98 9.62 -7.47 -0.48
C GLN A 98 8.51 -7.24 -1.52
N GLU A 99 8.55 -6.13 -2.26
CA GLU A 99 7.54 -5.83 -3.29
C GLU A 99 7.47 -6.87 -4.41
N ALA A 100 8.62 -7.41 -4.83
CA ALA A 100 8.62 -8.47 -5.84
C ALA A 100 7.93 -9.75 -5.33
N LEU A 101 7.94 -10.00 -4.02
CA LEU A 101 7.22 -11.11 -3.40
C LEU A 101 5.76 -10.77 -3.16
N HIS A 102 5.42 -9.54 -2.78
CA HIS A 102 4.05 -9.04 -2.72
C HIS A 102 3.34 -9.25 -4.05
N SER A 103 3.92 -8.72 -5.14
CA SER A 103 3.34 -8.78 -6.50
C SER A 103 3.12 -10.20 -6.95
N LYS A 104 4.11 -11.06 -6.73
CA LYS A 104 3.99 -12.48 -7.04
C LYS A 104 2.84 -13.14 -6.27
N LEU A 105 2.75 -12.95 -4.96
CA LEU A 105 1.78 -13.66 -4.12
C LEU A 105 0.36 -13.08 -4.27
N HIS A 106 0.23 -11.77 -4.52
CA HIS A 106 -1.04 -11.18 -4.93
C HIS A 106 -1.47 -11.68 -6.30
N GLU A 107 -0.56 -11.88 -7.26
CA GLU A 107 -0.93 -12.46 -8.55
C GLU A 107 -1.37 -13.93 -8.42
N GLU A 108 -0.74 -14.73 -7.56
CA GLU A 108 -1.21 -16.08 -7.21
C GLU A 108 -2.64 -16.04 -6.61
N LEU A 109 -2.93 -15.10 -5.70
CA LEU A 109 -4.28 -14.91 -5.16
C LEU A 109 -5.28 -14.46 -6.23
N ASN A 110 -4.88 -13.53 -7.09
CA ASN A 110 -5.71 -13.01 -8.18
C ASN A 110 -6.08 -14.10 -9.19
N ASP A 111 -5.18 -15.05 -9.45
CA ASP A 111 -5.48 -16.21 -10.29
C ASP A 111 -6.51 -17.15 -9.65
N GLU A 112 -6.50 -17.32 -8.32
CA GLU A 112 -7.57 -18.04 -7.61
C GLU A 112 -8.88 -17.22 -7.54
N PHE A 113 -8.82 -15.90 -7.43
CA PHE A 113 -10.00 -15.03 -7.57
C PHE A 113 -10.67 -15.20 -8.93
N LEU A 114 -9.87 -15.32 -10.01
CA LEU A 114 -10.39 -15.57 -11.34
C LEU A 114 -11.12 -16.92 -11.42
N LYS A 115 -10.57 -17.97 -10.80
CA LYS A 115 -11.21 -19.30 -10.71
C LYS A 115 -12.45 -19.29 -9.82
N ALA A 116 -12.52 -18.39 -8.83
CA ALA A 116 -13.67 -18.16 -7.95
C ALA A 116 -14.73 -17.20 -8.55
N ASP A 117 -14.67 -16.94 -9.86
CA ASP A 117 -15.61 -16.09 -10.62
C ASP A 117 -15.65 -14.62 -10.17
N LEU A 118 -14.51 -14.07 -9.71
CA LEU A 118 -14.34 -12.63 -9.63
C LEU A 118 -13.95 -12.06 -11.01
N PRO A 119 -14.32 -10.80 -11.34
CA PRO A 119 -14.08 -10.21 -12.65
C PRO A 119 -12.62 -9.77 -12.88
N VAL A 120 -11.64 -10.60 -12.53
CA VAL A 120 -10.20 -10.28 -12.54
C VAL A 120 -9.72 -9.77 -13.89
N LYS A 121 -10.20 -10.35 -15.01
CA LYS A 121 -9.83 -9.92 -16.37
C LYS A 121 -10.23 -8.46 -16.65
N LEU A 122 -11.40 -8.03 -16.19
CA LEU A 122 -11.85 -6.65 -16.34
C LEU A 122 -10.95 -5.71 -15.53
N PHE A 123 -10.59 -6.10 -14.31
CA PHE A 123 -9.77 -5.27 -13.42
C PHE A 123 -8.32 -5.19 -13.91
N ARG A 124 -7.73 -6.30 -14.37
CA ARG A 124 -6.43 -6.29 -15.08
C ARG A 124 -6.46 -5.38 -16.31
N PHE A 125 -7.56 -5.40 -17.09
CA PHE A 125 -7.72 -4.48 -18.23
C PHE A 125 -7.73 -3.02 -17.78
N LEU A 126 -8.50 -2.66 -16.74
CA LEU A 126 -8.57 -1.29 -16.22
C LEU A 126 -7.22 -0.83 -15.64
N ALA A 127 -6.59 -1.66 -14.81
CA ALA A 127 -5.28 -1.39 -14.21
C ALA A 127 -4.23 -1.20 -15.31
N HIS A 128 -4.14 -2.13 -16.27
CA HIS A 128 -3.24 -1.98 -17.41
C HIS A 128 -3.41 -0.64 -18.13
N HIS A 129 -4.65 -0.18 -18.35
CA HIS A 129 -4.88 1.11 -19.00
C HIS A 129 -4.40 2.31 -18.17
N VAL A 130 -4.68 2.31 -16.87
CA VAL A 130 -4.24 3.37 -15.95
C VAL A 130 -2.71 3.44 -15.89
N PHE A 131 -2.05 2.29 -15.79
CA PHE A 131 -0.59 2.23 -15.65
C PHE A 131 0.13 2.46 -16.98
N GLU A 132 -0.17 1.71 -18.04
CA GLU A 132 0.56 1.81 -19.32
C GLU A 132 0.37 3.14 -20.05
N TYR A 133 -0.87 3.66 -20.02
CA TYR A 133 -1.20 4.90 -20.73
C TYR A 133 -1.15 6.14 -19.81
N GLY A 134 -1.06 5.94 -18.49
CA GLY A 134 -0.91 6.99 -17.49
C GLY A 134 0.45 6.95 -16.80
N PHE A 135 0.53 6.24 -15.68
CA PHE A 135 1.64 6.36 -14.72
C PHE A 135 3.01 5.96 -15.28
N ASN A 136 3.07 4.92 -16.13
CA ASN A 136 4.31 4.45 -16.74
C ASN A 136 4.92 5.46 -17.74
N ARG A 137 4.17 6.47 -18.15
CA ARG A 137 4.62 7.56 -19.04
C ARG A 137 5.05 8.82 -18.31
N PHE A 138 4.91 8.87 -16.99
CA PHE A 138 5.41 9.99 -16.21
C PHE A 138 6.93 10.10 -16.29
N PRO A 139 7.47 11.33 -16.23
CA PRO A 139 8.91 11.51 -16.09
C PRO A 139 9.39 10.91 -14.75
N GLN A 140 10.63 10.45 -14.69
CA GLN A 140 11.18 9.72 -13.53
C GLN A 140 10.99 10.45 -12.18
N PRO A 141 11.18 11.77 -12.05
CA PRO A 141 10.91 12.48 -10.80
C PRO A 141 9.44 12.38 -10.35
N MET A 142 8.50 12.37 -11.29
CA MET A 142 7.08 12.21 -11.00
C MET A 142 6.74 10.76 -10.65
N LYS A 143 7.39 9.77 -11.28
CA LYS A 143 7.28 8.37 -10.84
C LYS A 143 7.80 8.17 -9.42
N LEU A 144 8.94 8.78 -9.08
CA LEU A 144 9.46 8.75 -7.72
C LEU A 144 8.50 9.39 -6.72
N SER A 145 7.88 10.52 -7.10
CA SER A 145 6.84 11.12 -6.26
C SER A 145 5.60 10.25 -6.12
N LEU A 146 5.19 9.57 -7.19
CA LEU A 146 4.04 8.68 -7.17
C LEU A 146 4.31 7.45 -6.30
N MET A 147 5.50 6.85 -6.43
CA MET A 147 5.98 5.77 -5.55
C MET A 147 5.89 6.19 -4.08
N ALA A 148 6.47 7.33 -3.71
CA ALA A 148 6.38 7.84 -2.33
C ALA A 148 4.93 8.13 -1.87
N GLY A 149 4.02 8.44 -2.80
CA GLY A 149 2.60 8.59 -2.53
C GLY A 149 1.92 7.24 -2.29
N ILE A 150 2.15 6.25 -3.15
CA ILE A 150 1.60 4.89 -3.04
C ILE A 150 2.00 4.27 -1.69
N GLU A 151 3.28 4.28 -1.37
CA GLU A 151 3.83 3.74 -0.11
C GLU A 151 3.25 4.44 1.12
N HIS A 152 2.94 5.74 1.02
CA HIS A 152 2.26 6.44 2.11
C HIS A 152 0.83 5.89 2.32
N PHE A 153 0.07 5.67 1.24
CA PHE A 153 -1.28 5.11 1.36
C PHE A 153 -1.28 3.67 1.86
N THR A 154 -0.34 2.85 1.40
CA THR A 154 -0.22 1.45 1.84
C THR A 154 0.25 1.36 3.28
N ALA A 155 1.18 2.23 3.72
CA ALA A 155 1.58 2.32 5.13
C ALA A 155 0.44 2.78 6.05
N VAL A 156 -0.37 3.75 5.64
CA VAL A 156 -1.56 4.17 6.41
C VAL A 156 -2.60 3.05 6.47
N LEU A 157 -2.82 2.34 5.36
CA LEU A 157 -3.69 1.16 5.35
C LEU A 157 -3.15 0.07 6.28
N ALA A 158 -1.84 -0.20 6.23
CA ALA A 158 -1.18 -1.18 7.07
C ALA A 158 -1.35 -0.87 8.56
N GLU A 159 -1.07 0.36 8.98
CA GLU A 159 -1.27 0.77 10.36
C GLU A 159 -2.74 0.60 10.79
N TYR A 160 -3.71 0.99 9.95
CA TYR A 160 -5.13 0.77 10.24
C TYR A 160 -5.44 -0.72 10.41
N MET A 161 -5.06 -1.55 9.45
CA MET A 161 -5.42 -2.98 9.42
C MET A 161 -4.74 -3.75 10.54
N MET A 162 -3.49 -3.39 10.87
CA MET A 162 -2.82 -3.94 12.04
C MET A 162 -3.56 -3.54 13.32
N ASN A 163 -3.99 -2.27 13.47
CA ASN A 163 -4.75 -1.79 14.65
C ASN A 163 -6.15 -2.41 14.79
N HIS A 164 -6.64 -3.05 13.73
CA HIS A 164 -7.94 -3.74 13.68
C HIS A 164 -7.74 -5.18 13.21
N GLU A 165 -6.65 -5.82 13.64
CA GLU A 165 -6.26 -7.16 13.20
C GLU A 165 -7.33 -8.23 13.45
N GLU A 166 -8.22 -8.04 14.43
CA GLU A 166 -9.35 -8.92 14.72
C GLU A 166 -10.31 -9.07 13.54
N ILE A 167 -10.35 -8.07 12.65
CA ILE A 167 -11.17 -8.10 11.43
C ILE A 167 -10.81 -9.31 10.56
N PHE A 168 -9.52 -9.62 10.43
CA PHE A 168 -9.05 -10.73 9.59
C PHE A 168 -9.49 -12.11 10.10
N PHE A 169 -9.79 -12.23 11.39
CA PHE A 169 -10.21 -13.49 12.02
C PHE A 169 -11.72 -13.73 11.93
N GLN A 170 -12.49 -12.79 11.38
CA GLN A 170 -13.92 -13.01 11.12
C GLN A 170 -14.16 -13.91 9.91
N SER A 171 -13.25 -13.92 8.94
CA SER A 171 -13.29 -14.86 7.82
C SER A 171 -12.61 -16.18 8.18
N GLN A 172 -13.15 -17.27 7.63
CA GLN A 172 -12.53 -18.60 7.71
C GLN A 172 -11.48 -18.83 6.61
N ASP A 173 -11.31 -17.89 5.68
CA ASP A 173 -10.27 -17.95 4.65
C ASP A 173 -8.90 -17.57 5.25
N GLU A 174 -8.22 -18.59 5.79
CA GLU A 174 -6.96 -18.40 6.51
C GLU A 174 -5.83 -17.90 5.63
N LYS A 175 -5.84 -18.28 4.34
CA LYS A 175 -4.78 -17.92 3.40
C LYS A 175 -4.92 -16.48 2.94
N GLN A 176 -6.15 -16.03 2.68
CA GLN A 176 -6.42 -14.62 2.37
C GLN A 176 -6.11 -13.73 3.57
N ARG A 177 -6.42 -14.18 4.80
CA ARG A 177 -5.95 -13.53 6.03
C ARG A 177 -4.43 -13.45 6.06
N ALA A 178 -3.73 -14.56 5.83
CA ALA A 178 -2.29 -14.64 5.97
C ALA A 178 -1.55 -13.70 5.01
N ILE A 179 -1.95 -13.64 3.73
CA ILE A 179 -1.32 -12.70 2.77
C ILE A 179 -1.56 -11.24 3.15
N TRP A 180 -2.78 -10.85 3.53
CA TRP A 180 -3.03 -9.47 3.95
C TRP A 180 -2.26 -9.11 5.21
N MET A 181 -2.27 -9.97 6.24
CA MET A 181 -1.52 -9.69 7.47
C MET A 181 -0.01 -9.61 7.23
N TRP A 182 0.55 -10.48 6.38
CA TRP A 182 1.94 -10.42 5.97
C TRP A 182 2.26 -9.13 5.20
N HIS A 183 1.44 -8.77 4.21
CA HIS A 183 1.65 -7.58 3.42
C HIS A 183 1.59 -6.32 4.31
N MET A 184 0.60 -6.18 5.19
CA MET A 184 0.53 -5.02 6.11
C MET A 184 1.75 -4.94 7.05
N LEU A 185 2.33 -6.09 7.45
CA LEU A 185 3.57 -6.08 8.22
C LEU A 185 4.72 -5.43 7.44
N GLU A 186 4.88 -5.78 6.17
CA GLU A 186 5.98 -5.29 5.31
C GLU A 186 5.74 -3.86 4.83
N GLU A 187 4.49 -3.46 4.52
CA GLU A 187 4.17 -2.05 4.22
C GLU A 187 4.47 -1.11 5.39
N SER A 188 4.31 -1.57 6.64
CA SER A 188 4.74 -0.79 7.80
C SER A 188 6.27 -0.67 7.90
N GLU A 189 7.04 -1.58 7.30
CA GLU A 189 8.51 -1.52 7.18
C GLU A 189 8.94 -0.58 6.04
N HIS A 190 8.10 -0.41 5.00
CA HIS A 190 8.35 0.47 3.85
C HIS A 190 8.09 1.95 4.12
N LYS A 191 7.21 2.25 5.08
CA LYS A 191 6.64 3.58 5.42
C LYS A 191 7.53 4.80 5.14
N ASP A 192 8.80 4.79 5.56
CA ASP A 192 9.73 5.91 5.37
C ASP A 192 10.68 5.75 4.17
N ILE A 193 10.88 4.54 3.63
CA ILE A 193 11.90 4.27 2.59
C ILE A 193 11.65 5.10 1.34
N ALA A 194 10.46 5.01 0.73
CA ALA A 194 10.19 5.74 -0.52
C ALA A 194 10.16 7.26 -0.33
N TYR A 195 9.69 7.72 0.84
CA TYR A 195 9.75 9.11 1.24
C TYR A 195 11.21 9.60 1.32
N ASP A 196 12.07 8.85 2.02
CA ASP A 196 13.48 9.17 2.18
C ASP A 196 14.22 9.20 0.84
N VAL A 197 13.92 8.28 -0.09
CA VAL A 197 14.47 8.33 -1.45
C VAL A 197 14.03 9.61 -2.17
N PHE A 198 12.75 9.98 -2.09
CA PHE A 198 12.25 11.20 -2.71
C PHE A 198 12.92 12.45 -2.13
N GLN A 199 13.08 12.51 -0.81
CA GLN A 199 13.73 13.63 -0.12
C GLN A 199 15.24 13.65 -0.36
N ASN A 200 15.90 12.50 -0.52
CA ASN A 200 17.32 12.41 -0.84
C ASN A 200 17.63 12.92 -2.26
N LEU A 201 16.80 12.55 -3.24
CA LEU A 201 17.08 12.82 -4.65
C LEU A 201 16.42 14.09 -5.20
N SER A 202 15.21 14.43 -4.75
CA SER A 202 14.45 15.57 -5.29
C SER A 202 14.14 16.65 -4.28
N HIS A 203 13.76 16.31 -3.04
CA HIS A 203 13.34 17.23 -1.97
C HIS A 203 12.36 18.35 -2.40
N ASN A 204 11.60 18.15 -3.49
CA ASN A 204 10.75 19.18 -4.07
C ASN A 204 9.33 19.00 -3.54
N TYR A 205 8.90 19.93 -2.68
CA TYR A 205 7.60 19.81 -2.01
C TYR A 205 6.43 19.78 -3.00
N ALA A 206 6.42 20.67 -3.99
CA ALA A 206 5.34 20.72 -4.97
C ALA A 206 5.25 19.44 -5.81
N LEU A 207 6.40 18.87 -6.18
CA LEU A 207 6.44 17.59 -6.88
C LEU A 207 5.93 16.46 -5.99
N ARG A 208 6.35 16.42 -4.70
CA ARG A 208 5.87 15.44 -3.71
C ARG A 208 4.35 15.39 -3.64
N ILE A 209 3.73 16.57 -3.55
CA ILE A 209 2.27 16.70 -3.50
C ILE A 209 1.63 16.30 -4.84
N ALA A 210 2.30 16.56 -5.97
CA ALA A 210 1.79 16.16 -7.26
C ALA A 210 1.66 14.63 -7.39
N GLY A 211 2.59 13.83 -6.87
CA GLY A 211 2.49 12.36 -6.87
C GLY A 211 1.48 11.78 -5.88
N PHE A 212 1.21 12.49 -4.77
CA PHE A 212 0.20 12.09 -3.78
C PHE A 212 -1.21 11.97 -4.39
N PHE A 213 -1.65 12.95 -5.19
CA PHE A 213 -3.02 12.97 -5.69
C PHE A 213 -3.38 11.82 -6.65
N PRO A 214 -2.54 11.44 -7.64
CA PRO A 214 -2.81 10.26 -8.45
C PRO A 214 -2.88 8.96 -7.65
N ALA A 215 -2.06 8.80 -6.59
CA ALA A 215 -2.17 7.68 -5.67
C ALA A 215 -3.52 7.71 -4.92
N LEU A 216 -3.87 8.86 -4.33
CA LEU A 216 -5.15 9.08 -3.64
C LEU A 216 -6.35 8.74 -4.54
N ILE A 217 -6.37 9.31 -5.74
CA ILE A 217 -7.48 9.16 -6.69
C ILE A 217 -7.60 7.69 -7.13
N THR A 218 -6.47 7.02 -7.39
CA THR A 218 -6.50 5.62 -7.78
C THR A 218 -7.08 4.76 -6.65
N ILE A 219 -6.48 4.84 -5.45
CA ILE A 219 -6.78 3.93 -4.35
C ILE A 219 -8.19 4.20 -3.79
N LEU A 220 -8.53 5.46 -3.47
CA LEU A 220 -9.80 5.78 -2.81
C LEU A 220 -10.97 5.97 -3.78
N VAL A 221 -10.72 6.29 -5.05
CA VAL A 221 -11.81 6.62 -6.00
C VAL A 221 -11.93 5.58 -7.10
N LEU A 222 -10.88 5.37 -7.90
CA LEU A 222 -10.98 4.50 -9.08
C LEU A 222 -11.18 3.04 -8.71
N ILE A 223 -10.42 2.52 -7.73
CA ILE A 223 -10.59 1.14 -7.25
C ILE A 223 -11.98 0.99 -6.65
N SER A 224 -12.40 1.86 -5.73
CA SER A 224 -13.74 1.80 -5.12
C SER A 224 -14.87 1.87 -6.15
N ALA A 225 -14.76 2.74 -7.16
CA ALA A 225 -15.73 2.84 -8.24
C ALA A 225 -15.77 1.56 -9.10
N ALA A 226 -14.61 0.98 -9.43
CA ALA A 226 -14.54 -0.27 -10.17
C ALA A 226 -15.17 -1.43 -9.35
N SER A 227 -14.90 -1.50 -8.05
CA SER A 227 -15.41 -2.54 -7.15
C SER A 227 -16.94 -2.60 -7.07
N LEU A 228 -17.65 -1.49 -7.36
CA LEU A 228 -19.11 -1.46 -7.41
C LEU A 228 -19.69 -2.47 -8.40
N ILE A 229 -18.95 -2.84 -9.46
CA ILE A 229 -19.41 -3.78 -10.48
C ILE A 229 -19.40 -5.22 -9.96
N VAL A 230 -18.50 -5.58 -9.05
CA VAL A 230 -18.23 -6.97 -8.64
C VAL A 230 -19.49 -7.68 -8.11
N PRO A 231 -20.28 -7.11 -7.18
CA PRO A 231 -21.44 -7.81 -6.64
C PRO A 231 -22.56 -8.00 -7.67
N PHE A 232 -22.68 -7.10 -8.65
CA PHE A 232 -23.69 -7.24 -9.71
C PHE A 232 -23.25 -8.22 -10.81
N TYR A 233 -21.95 -8.27 -11.10
CA TYR A 233 -21.37 -9.27 -12.01
C TYR A 233 -21.66 -10.69 -11.51
N ARG A 234 -21.40 -10.95 -10.21
CA ARG A 234 -21.59 -12.27 -9.59
C ARG A 234 -23.05 -12.61 -9.33
N LYS A 235 -23.85 -11.60 -8.97
CA LYS A 235 -25.24 -11.78 -8.57
C LYS A 235 -26.10 -10.65 -9.13
N PRO A 236 -26.56 -10.74 -10.39
CA PRO A 236 -27.39 -9.71 -11.02
C PRO A 236 -28.68 -9.37 -10.25
N SER A 237 -29.22 -10.31 -9.46
CA SER A 237 -30.37 -10.05 -8.58
C SER A 237 -30.12 -9.01 -7.48
N ASN A 238 -28.85 -8.64 -7.23
CA ASN A 238 -28.49 -7.53 -6.34
C ASN A 238 -29.07 -6.19 -6.81
N LEU A 239 -29.39 -6.02 -8.11
CA LEU A 239 -30.03 -4.82 -8.67
C LEU A 239 -31.38 -4.47 -8.01
N ILE A 240 -32.07 -5.45 -7.44
CA ILE A 240 -33.40 -5.27 -6.79
C ILE A 240 -33.41 -5.75 -5.33
N SER A 241 -32.26 -6.09 -4.77
CA SER A 241 -32.13 -6.72 -3.46
C SER A 241 -32.00 -5.69 -2.34
N LEU A 242 -33.06 -5.50 -1.55
CA LEU A 242 -33.03 -4.59 -0.39
C LEU A 242 -31.94 -4.96 0.63
N SER A 243 -31.64 -6.24 0.82
CA SER A 243 -30.55 -6.67 1.71
C SER A 243 -29.19 -6.26 1.16
N TYR A 244 -29.00 -6.31 -0.16
CA TYR A 244 -27.76 -5.83 -0.79
C TYR A 244 -27.63 -4.31 -0.71
N TYR A 245 -28.70 -3.53 -0.90
CA TYR A 245 -28.62 -2.08 -0.69
C TYR A 245 -28.22 -1.71 0.74
N LYS A 246 -28.67 -2.48 1.75
CA LYS A 246 -28.19 -2.34 3.14
C LYS A 246 -26.70 -2.69 3.27
N ASP A 247 -26.25 -3.76 2.62
CA ASP A 247 -24.83 -4.14 2.56
C ASP A 247 -23.98 -3.04 1.89
N MET A 248 -24.47 -2.42 0.82
CA MET A 248 -23.78 -1.34 0.11
C MET A 248 -23.55 -0.12 1.03
N VAL A 249 -24.57 0.30 1.78
CA VAL A 249 -24.44 1.39 2.77
C VAL A 249 -23.50 1.01 3.89
N ARG A 250 -23.59 -0.24 4.40
CA ARG A 250 -22.68 -0.75 5.42
C ARG A 250 -21.24 -0.76 4.91
N SER A 251 -21.01 -1.30 3.72
CA SER A 251 -19.71 -1.39 3.05
C SER A 251 -19.10 -0.01 2.82
N ALA A 252 -19.90 0.97 2.38
CA ALA A 252 -19.44 2.35 2.28
C ALA A 252 -19.02 2.93 3.64
N GLY A 253 -19.75 2.63 4.72
CA GLY A 253 -19.36 2.98 6.09
C GLY A 253 -18.10 2.26 6.57
N LEU A 254 -17.89 1.00 6.18
CA LEU A 254 -16.69 0.24 6.51
C LEU A 254 -15.43 0.74 5.79
N ILE A 255 -15.56 1.31 4.59
CA ILE A 255 -14.42 1.84 3.83
C ILE A 255 -14.21 3.35 4.12
N PHE A 256 -15.27 4.14 4.23
CA PHE A 256 -15.20 5.61 4.30
C PHE A 256 -15.87 6.23 5.54
N GLY A 257 -16.36 5.44 6.48
CA GLY A 257 -16.92 5.94 7.73
C GLY A 257 -15.87 6.66 8.58
N LEU A 258 -16.22 7.84 9.11
CA LEU A 258 -15.28 8.70 9.85
C LEU A 258 -14.81 8.15 11.19
N LYS A 259 -15.52 7.16 11.74
CA LYS A 259 -15.23 6.59 13.06
C LYS A 259 -14.38 5.33 12.96
N ASP A 260 -14.90 4.33 12.26
CA ASP A 260 -14.34 2.97 12.23
C ASP A 260 -14.12 2.48 10.78
N GLY A 261 -14.11 3.39 9.78
CA GLY A 261 -13.93 3.02 8.37
C GLY A 261 -12.49 3.20 7.90
N VAL A 262 -11.99 2.30 7.06
CA VAL A 262 -10.58 2.21 6.62
C VAL A 262 -9.95 3.57 6.30
N TYR A 263 -10.51 4.29 5.33
CA TYR A 263 -10.00 5.59 4.88
C TYR A 263 -10.65 6.76 5.59
N GLY A 264 -11.89 6.59 6.07
CA GLY A 264 -12.64 7.66 6.73
C GLY A 264 -12.07 8.02 8.11
N SER A 265 -11.69 7.02 8.90
CA SER A 265 -11.08 7.22 10.23
C SER A 265 -9.62 7.64 10.16
N THR A 266 -8.93 7.30 9.06
CA THR A 266 -7.51 7.62 8.83
C THR A 266 -7.29 8.88 7.99
N LEU A 267 -8.34 9.63 7.61
CA LEU A 267 -8.23 10.83 6.76
C LEU A 267 -7.15 11.81 7.25
N LYS A 268 -7.06 12.03 8.56
CA LYS A 268 -6.02 12.90 9.12
C LYS A 268 -4.62 12.40 8.78
N HIS A 269 -4.34 11.11 9.02
CA HIS A 269 -3.03 10.52 8.72
C HIS A 269 -2.76 10.53 7.21
N ILE A 270 -3.75 10.20 6.37
CA ILE A 270 -3.65 10.32 4.91
C ILE A 270 -3.18 11.72 4.50
N PHE A 271 -3.83 12.77 5.01
CA PHE A 271 -3.55 14.14 4.62
C PHE A 271 -2.38 14.80 5.36
N ASP A 272 -1.85 14.18 6.43
CA ASP A 272 -0.62 14.65 7.08
C ASP A 272 0.57 14.69 6.10
N TYR A 273 0.57 13.86 5.05
CA TYR A 273 1.56 13.88 3.96
C TYR A 273 1.68 15.24 3.26
N LEU A 274 0.60 16.03 3.28
CA LEU A 274 0.57 17.37 2.71
C LEU A 274 1.27 18.41 3.60
N ARG A 275 1.71 18.08 4.81
CA ARG A 275 2.41 19.06 5.66
C ARG A 275 3.83 19.31 5.12
N PRO A 276 4.31 20.56 5.03
CA PRO A 276 5.66 20.86 4.56
C PRO A 276 6.77 20.17 5.36
N ASP A 277 6.56 19.98 6.67
CA ASP A 277 7.47 19.36 7.64
C ASP A 277 7.16 17.89 7.92
N PHE A 278 6.23 17.27 7.17
CA PHE A 278 5.86 15.87 7.34
C PHE A 278 7.07 14.94 7.29
N HIS A 279 7.08 13.93 8.15
CA HIS A 279 7.86 12.71 7.96
C HIS A 279 6.98 11.49 8.27
N PRO A 280 7.07 10.37 7.53
CA PRO A 280 6.26 9.18 7.83
C PRO A 280 6.48 8.63 9.26
N ASN A 281 7.69 8.81 9.81
CA ASN A 281 8.01 8.48 11.21
C ASN A 281 7.42 9.42 12.27
N ASP A 282 6.70 10.49 11.89
CA ASP A 282 5.89 11.27 12.84
C ASP A 282 4.78 10.41 13.47
N HIS A 283 4.38 9.33 12.78
CA HIS A 283 3.52 8.27 13.28
C HIS A 283 4.40 7.08 13.68
N ASP A 284 4.81 7.02 14.95
CA ASP A 284 5.68 5.95 15.44
C ASP A 284 4.93 4.62 15.55
N THR A 285 5.32 3.66 14.72
CA THR A 285 4.77 2.31 14.66
C THR A 285 5.69 1.26 15.29
N SER A 286 6.79 1.65 15.95
CA SER A 286 7.85 0.73 16.39
C SER A 286 7.37 -0.33 17.39
N ALA A 287 6.66 0.08 18.44
CA ALA A 287 6.10 -0.85 19.43
C ALA A 287 5.08 -1.80 18.79
N PHE A 288 4.33 -1.28 17.82
CA PHE A 288 3.28 -2.01 17.17
C PHE A 288 3.81 -3.03 16.17
N LEU A 289 4.82 -2.65 15.40
CA LEU A 289 5.56 -3.53 14.52
C LEU A 289 6.22 -4.67 15.29
N ALA A 290 6.78 -4.40 16.47
CA ALA A 290 7.35 -5.44 17.33
C ALA A 290 6.30 -6.45 17.80
N TYR A 291 5.13 -5.98 18.26
CA TYR A 291 4.01 -6.85 18.62
C TYR A 291 3.56 -7.71 17.44
N TYR A 292 3.36 -7.08 16.28
CA TYR A 292 2.82 -7.76 15.10
C TYR A 292 3.82 -8.77 14.54
N LYS A 293 5.13 -8.48 14.56
CA LYS A 293 6.19 -9.45 14.23
C LYS A 293 6.14 -10.67 15.13
N GLU A 294 6.03 -10.49 16.45
CA GLU A 294 5.93 -11.61 17.38
C GLU A 294 4.68 -12.45 17.07
N LYS A 295 3.52 -11.79 16.96
CA LYS A 295 2.24 -12.47 16.70
C LYS A 295 2.22 -13.25 15.37
N LEU A 296 2.84 -12.70 14.33
CA LEU A 296 2.79 -13.28 13.00
C LEU A 296 3.91 -14.28 12.74
N LEU A 297 5.13 -14.02 13.24
CA LEU A 297 6.35 -14.73 12.86
C LEU A 297 6.92 -15.62 13.99
N ASN A 298 6.27 -15.71 15.15
CA ASN A 298 6.73 -16.63 16.21
C ASN A 298 6.86 -18.06 15.65
N PRO A 299 8.04 -18.72 15.73
CA PRO A 299 8.28 -20.02 15.11
C PRO A 299 7.41 -21.18 15.62
N VAL A 300 6.70 -21.00 16.73
CA VAL A 300 5.87 -22.03 17.38
C VAL A 300 4.39 -21.81 17.06
N ASP A 301 3.87 -20.60 17.27
CA ASP A 301 2.43 -20.30 17.23
C ASP A 301 2.08 -19.06 16.39
N GLY A 302 3.04 -18.51 15.65
CA GLY A 302 2.82 -17.38 14.75
C GLY A 302 1.83 -17.69 13.64
N VAL A 303 0.94 -16.73 13.33
CA VAL A 303 -0.11 -16.89 12.31
C VAL A 303 0.48 -17.21 10.92
N LEU A 304 1.67 -16.70 10.61
CA LEU A 304 2.34 -16.91 9.32
C LEU A 304 3.31 -18.09 9.32
N THR A 305 3.57 -18.71 10.48
CA THR A 305 4.52 -19.82 10.62
C THR A 305 4.25 -20.99 9.67
N PRO A 306 2.99 -21.40 9.41
CA PRO A 306 2.71 -22.46 8.42
C PRO A 306 3.10 -22.11 6.98
N TYR A 307 3.23 -20.82 6.66
CA TYR A 307 3.48 -20.32 5.30
C TYR A 307 4.91 -19.81 5.09
N PHE A 308 5.66 -19.62 6.18
CA PHE A 308 7.00 -19.06 6.16
C PHE A 308 8.02 -20.03 5.57
N ILE A 309 8.81 -19.58 4.59
CA ILE A 309 9.87 -20.39 3.97
C ILE A 309 11.24 -20.00 4.52
N LYS A 310 11.57 -18.70 4.42
CA LYS A 310 12.89 -18.17 4.81
C LYS A 310 12.84 -16.65 4.91
N GLU A 311 13.79 -16.09 5.65
CA GLU A 311 14.06 -14.67 5.72
C GLU A 311 15.55 -14.41 5.53
N PHE A 312 15.91 -13.29 4.90
CA PHE A 312 17.29 -12.81 4.86
C PHE A 312 17.33 -11.28 4.75
N THR A 313 18.37 -10.65 5.30
CA THR A 313 18.60 -9.21 5.16
C THR A 313 19.69 -8.96 4.12
N PRO A 314 19.45 -8.15 3.06
CA PRO A 314 20.51 -7.78 2.12
C PRO A 314 21.72 -7.16 2.83
N ALA A 315 22.93 -7.52 2.43
CA ALA A 315 24.14 -6.99 3.06
C ALA A 315 24.29 -5.48 2.80
N LEU A 316 24.72 -4.75 3.82
CA LEU A 316 25.14 -3.34 3.71
C LEU A 316 26.45 -3.28 2.91
N LYS A 317 26.43 -2.62 1.75
CA LYS A 317 27.62 -2.36 0.94
C LYS A 317 28.07 -0.92 1.22
N VAL A 318 29.22 -0.77 1.86
CA VAL A 318 29.84 0.51 2.23
C VAL A 318 30.78 0.98 1.13
#